data_AF-A0A813VG86-F1
#
_entry.id   AF-A0A813VG86-F1
#
_cell.length_a   1.000
_cell.length_b   1.000
_cell.length_c   1.000
_cell.angle_alpha   90.00
_cell.angle_beta   90.00
_cell.angle_gamma   90.00
#
_symmetry.space_group_name_H-M   'P 1'
#
loop_
_entity.id
_entity.type
_entity.pdbx_description
1 polymer ?
#
loop_
_entity_poly.entity_id
_entity_poly.type
_entity_poly.pdbx_seq_one_letter_code
_entity_poly.pdbx_strand_id
1 'polypeptide(L)'
;MTAFSTILVLLLMLTFVCGLYSIREFRYMYKRLTGSLYVLSAAALLVCIEVLNNVVRHGKETLPGFYPRDAKHSYNLCYVLSWIIFISLIIMAFLFFACGRKLKGTFDSATEEEGASNRPVLLGRSSFH
;
A
#
# COMPACT_ATOMS: atom_id res chain seq x y z
N MET A 1 -1.08 20.68 5.67
CA MET A 1 -1.71 19.86 4.60
C MET A 1 -0.72 19.48 3.51
N THR A 2 0.07 20.41 2.97
CA THR A 2 1.05 20.15 1.90
C THR A 2 2.10 19.10 2.27
N ALA A 3 2.63 19.13 3.50
CA ALA A 3 3.60 18.13 3.98
C ALA A 3 3.02 16.70 4.01
N PHE A 4 1.81 16.52 4.55
CA PHE A 4 1.16 15.20 4.57
C PHE A 4 0.81 14.70 3.16
N SER A 5 0.38 15.61 2.28
CA SER A 5 0.07 15.28 0.89
C SER A 5 1.30 14.86 0.09
N THR A 6 2.44 15.53 0.28
CA THR A 6 3.70 15.15 -0.39
C THR A 6 4.20 13.78 0.05
N ILE A 7 4.16 13.48 1.36
CA ILE A 7 4.51 12.15 1.89
C ILE A 7 3.59 11.07 1.33
N LEU A 8 2.28 11.33 1.26
CA LEU A 8 1.31 10.39 0.71
C LEU A 8 1.58 10.09 -0.78
N VAL A 9 1.88 11.12 -1.58
CA VAL A 9 2.20 10.94 -3.00
C VAL A 9 3.47 10.10 -3.17
N LEU A 10 4.50 10.33 -2.36
CA LEU A 10 5.73 9.52 -2.37
C LEU A 10 5.46 8.06 -1.99
N LEU A 11 4.62 7.83 -0.97
CA LEU A 11 4.22 6.47 -0.56
C LEU A 11 3.41 5.74 -1.64
N LEU A 12 2.50 6.44 -2.32
CA LEU A 12 1.74 5.88 -3.44
C LEU A 12 2.64 5.53 -4.63
N MET A 13 3.60 6.41 -4.96
CA MET A 13 4.59 6.15 -6.01
C MET A 13 5.45 4.93 -5.67
N LEU A 14 5.95 4.84 -4.43
CA LEU A 14 6.73 3.69 -3.97
C LEU A 14 5.91 2.39 -4.03
N THR A 15 4.64 2.44 -3.60
CA THR A 15 3.74 1.29 -3.62
C THR A 15 3.42 0.85 -5.05
N PHE A 16 3.29 1.79 -5.99
CA PHE A 16 3.06 1.48 -7.40
C PHE A 16 4.29 0.81 -8.04
N VAL A 17 5.49 1.35 -7.80
CA VAL A 17 6.75 0.77 -8.31
C VAL A 17 6.99 -0.61 -7.70
N CYS A 18 6.82 -0.78 -6.38
CA CYS A 18 6.93 -2.07 -5.70
C CYS A 18 5.87 -3.08 -6.19
N GLY A 19 4.66 -2.62 -6.48
CA GLY A 19 3.58 -3.44 -7.06
C GLY A 19 3.94 -3.96 -8.45
N LEU A 20 4.40 -3.09 -9.35
CA LEU A 20 4.85 -3.47 -10.70
C LEU A 20 6.10 -4.36 -10.66
N TYR A 21 7.04 -4.05 -9.78
CA TYR A 21 8.26 -4.84 -9.60
C TYR A 21 7.94 -6.25 -9.09
N SER A 22 6.98 -6.38 -8.18
CA SER A 22 6.52 -7.68 -7.67
C SER A 22 5.90 -8.59 -8.74
N ILE A 23 5.43 -8.03 -9.87
CA ILE A 23 4.91 -8.83 -10.99
C ILE A 23 6.06 -9.37 -11.86
N ARG A 24 7.20 -8.68 -11.91
CA ARG A 24 8.35 -9.07 -12.77
C ARG A 24 9.33 -10.02 -12.08
N GLU A 25 9.56 -9.89 -10.77
CA GLU A 25 10.50 -10.75 -10.04
C GLU A 25 9.78 -11.51 -8.91
N PHE A 26 9.62 -12.82 -9.09
CA PHE A 26 8.85 -13.71 -8.23
C PHE A 26 9.56 -14.08 -6.91
N ARG A 27 10.38 -13.19 -6.34
CA ARG A 27 11.11 -13.48 -5.10
C ARG A 27 10.15 -13.39 -3.91
N TYR A 28 9.99 -14.47 -3.14
CA TYR A 28 8.94 -14.61 -2.10
C TYR A 28 9.01 -13.55 -1.00
N MET A 29 10.18 -12.96 -0.77
CA MET A 29 10.39 -11.93 0.26
C MET A 29 9.67 -10.60 -0.06
N TYR A 30 9.44 -10.29 -1.34
CA TYR A 30 8.77 -9.05 -1.75
C TYR A 30 7.25 -9.07 -1.56
N LYS A 31 6.62 -10.27 -1.57
CA LYS A 31 5.16 -10.39 -1.44
C LYS A 31 4.63 -9.89 -0.09
N ARG A 32 5.43 -10.04 0.99
CA ARG A 32 5.06 -9.56 2.34
C ARG A 32 5.30 -8.06 2.52
N LEU A 33 6.39 -7.53 1.93
CA LEU A 33 6.71 -6.11 1.95
C LEU A 33 5.67 -5.29 1.19
N THR A 34 5.32 -5.71 -0.03
CA THR A 34 4.35 -5.02 -0.86
C THR A 34 2.96 -4.96 -0.20
N GLY A 35 2.50 -6.06 0.43
CA GLY A 35 1.25 -6.06 1.19
C GLY A 35 1.24 -5.02 2.32
N SER A 36 2.33 -4.91 3.10
CA SER A 36 2.45 -3.90 4.15
C SER A 36 2.49 -2.45 3.63
N LEU A 37 3.10 -2.23 2.45
CA LEU A 37 3.13 -0.91 1.80
C LEU A 37 1.75 -0.46 1.32
N TYR A 38 0.92 -1.37 0.80
CA TYR A 38 -0.48 -1.06 0.45
C TYR A 38 -1.30 -0.68 1.70
N VAL A 39 -1.13 -1.39 2.81
CA VAL A 39 -1.81 -1.08 4.08
C VAL A 39 -1.35 0.25 4.65
N LEU A 40 -0.04 0.52 4.66
CA LEU A 40 0.52 1.78 5.14
C LEU A 40 0.04 2.97 4.30
N SER A 41 -0.01 2.82 2.98
CA SER A 41 -0.53 3.84 2.07
C SER A 41 -2.02 4.10 2.28
N ALA A 42 -2.82 3.06 2.52
CA ALA A 42 -4.24 3.21 2.84
C ALA A 42 -4.46 3.97 4.16
N ALA A 43 -3.67 3.67 5.19
CA ALA A 43 -3.72 4.38 6.47
C ALA A 43 -3.32 5.86 6.32
N ALA A 44 -2.26 6.15 5.56
CA ALA A 44 -1.83 7.52 5.28
C ALA A 44 -2.90 8.32 4.51
N LEU A 45 -3.59 7.67 3.56
CA LEU A 45 -4.70 8.28 2.82
C LEU A 45 -5.88 8.63 3.74
N LEU A 46 -6.25 7.74 4.67
CA LEU A 46 -7.28 8.02 5.68
C LEU A 46 -6.94 9.23 6.55
N VAL A 47 -5.70 9.33 7.02
CA VAL A 47 -5.25 10.48 7.82
C VAL A 47 -5.39 11.78 7.01
N CYS A 48 -5.05 11.78 5.72
CA CYS A 48 -5.25 12.95 4.86
C CYS A 48 -6.73 13.34 4.72
N ILE A 49 -7.64 12.36 4.60
CA ILE A 49 -9.09 12.61 4.55
C ILE A 49 -9.56 13.24 5.87
N GLU A 50 -9.10 12.73 7.01
CA GLU A 50 -9.50 13.24 8.33
C GLU A 50 -8.97 14.66 8.59
N VAL A 51 -7.71 14.92 8.21
CA VAL A 51 -7.13 16.26 8.27
C VAL A 51 -7.91 17.24 7.39
N LEU A 52 -8.34 16.80 6.20
CA LEU A 52 -9.17 17.61 5.32
C LEU A 52 -10.52 17.94 5.96
N ASN A 53 -11.21 16.94 6.51
CA ASN A 53 -12.47 17.14 7.24
C ASN A 53 -12.30 18.12 8.40
N ASN A 54 -11.21 17.99 9.16
CA ASN A 54 -10.95 18.86 10.29
C ASN A 54 -10.72 20.32 9.84
N VAL A 55 -9.95 20.55 8.78
CA VAL A 55 -9.74 21.91 8.24
C VAL A 55 -11.02 22.52 7.71
N VAL A 56 -11.87 21.74 7.03
CA VAL A 56 -13.19 22.22 6.57
C VAL A 56 -14.09 22.59 7.75
N ARG A 57 -14.09 21.79 8.82
CA ARG A 57 -14.86 22.08 10.04
C ARG A 57 -14.39 23.39 10.70
N HIS A 58 -13.09 23.56 10.90
CA HIS A 58 -12.50 24.78 11.47
C HIS A 58 -12.75 26.01 10.59
N GLY A 59 -12.68 25.85 9.25
CA GLY A 59 -12.96 26.93 8.31
C GLY A 59 -14.41 27.42 8.39
N LYS A 60 -15.37 26.50 8.62
CA LYS A 60 -16.79 26.84 8.80
C LYS A 60 -17.07 27.61 10.09
N GLU A 61 -16.40 27.24 11.18
CA GLU A 61 -16.59 27.87 12.49
C GLU A 61 -15.97 29.28 12.56
N THR A 62 -14.91 29.53 11.77
CA THR A 62 -14.16 30.81 11.80
C THR A 62 -14.77 31.90 10.90
N LEU A 63 -15.61 31.56 9.90
CA LEU A 63 -16.25 32.54 8.99
C LEU A 63 -17.79 32.44 9.00
N PRO A 64 -18.47 32.82 10.10
CA PRO A 64 -19.93 32.72 10.20
C PRO A 64 -20.73 33.69 9.31
N GLY A 65 -20.09 34.60 8.56
CA GLY A 65 -20.78 35.68 7.83
C GLY A 65 -20.72 35.67 6.29
N PHE A 66 -19.84 34.88 5.66
CA PHE A 66 -19.57 34.99 4.21
C PHE A 66 -19.76 33.70 3.40
N TYR A 67 -20.36 32.65 3.98
CA TYR A 67 -20.59 31.39 3.28
C TYR A 67 -22.01 31.37 2.66
N PRO A 68 -22.21 31.82 1.39
CA PRO A 68 -23.49 31.63 0.74
C PRO A 68 -23.79 30.13 0.66
N ARG A 69 -24.98 29.76 1.17
CA ARG A 69 -25.52 28.39 1.29
C ARG A 69 -25.57 27.60 -0.03
N ASP A 70 -25.29 28.23 -1.17
CA ASP A 70 -25.46 27.68 -2.52
C ASP A 70 -24.20 27.67 -3.39
N ALA A 71 -23.02 27.93 -2.82
CA ALA A 71 -21.79 27.61 -3.53
C ALA A 71 -21.61 26.08 -3.49
N LYS A 72 -22.09 25.39 -4.53
CA LYS A 72 -21.76 24.00 -4.86
C LYS A 72 -20.24 23.88 -5.00
N HIS A 73 -19.55 23.78 -3.88
CA HIS A 73 -18.12 23.63 -3.85
C HIS A 73 -17.84 22.23 -4.42
N SER A 74 -17.24 22.17 -5.60
CA SER A 74 -16.92 20.94 -6.35
C SER A 74 -15.88 20.04 -5.67
N TYR A 75 -15.79 20.05 -4.35
CA TYR A 75 -14.97 19.14 -3.54
C TYR A 75 -15.45 17.69 -3.58
N ASN A 76 -16.71 17.46 -4.00
CA ASN A 76 -17.28 16.12 -4.08
C ASN A 76 -16.45 15.19 -4.96
N LEU A 77 -15.90 15.67 -6.09
CA LEU A 77 -15.14 14.81 -7.00
C LEU A 77 -13.84 14.31 -6.39
N CYS A 78 -13.05 15.18 -5.77
CA CYS A 78 -11.77 14.79 -5.14
C CYS A 78 -11.99 13.92 -3.90
N TYR A 79 -13.04 14.21 -3.13
CA TYR A 79 -13.44 13.41 -1.97
C TYR A 79 -13.86 12.00 -2.38
N VAL A 80 -14.72 11.88 -3.40
CA VAL A 80 -15.15 10.58 -3.95
C VAL A 80 -13.96 9.83 -4.56
N LEU A 81 -13.09 10.51 -5.33
CA LEU A 81 -11.86 9.90 -5.86
C LEU A 81 -10.97 9.33 -4.74
N SER A 82 -10.81 10.06 -3.64
CA SER A 82 -9.99 9.61 -2.51
C SER A 82 -10.54 8.33 -1.89
N TRP A 83 -11.86 8.22 -1.74
CA TRP A 83 -12.52 6.99 -1.29
C TRP A 83 -12.35 5.83 -2.27
N ILE A 84 -12.42 6.08 -3.58
CA ILE A 84 -12.19 5.05 -4.61
C ILE A 84 -10.74 4.53 -4.53
N ILE A 85 -9.76 5.43 -4.39
CA ILE A 85 -8.34 5.06 -4.25
C ILE A 85 -8.15 4.24 -2.97
N PHE A 86 -8.78 4.64 -1.86
CA PHE A 86 -8.71 3.91 -0.59
C PHE A 86 -9.24 2.47 -0.73
N ILE A 87 -10.40 2.28 -1.36
CA ILE A 87 -10.97 0.95 -1.63
C ILE A 87 -10.04 0.14 -2.54
N SER A 88 -9.46 0.75 -3.58
CA SER A 88 -8.51 0.09 -4.47
C SER A 88 -7.26 -0.41 -3.72
N LEU A 89 -6.70 0.40 -2.82
CA LEU A 89 -5.55 0.01 -1.99
C LEU A 89 -5.88 -1.17 -1.07
N ILE A 90 -7.08 -1.19 -0.48
CA ILE A 90 -7.56 -2.32 0.35
C ILE A 90 -7.72 -3.59 -0.47
N ILE A 91 -8.31 -3.50 -1.66
CA ILE A 91 -8.48 -4.65 -2.55
C ILE A 91 -7.11 -5.23 -2.90
N MET A 92 -6.13 -4.39 -3.24
CA MET A 92 -4.76 -4.84 -3.52
C MET A 92 -4.10 -5.48 -2.31
N ALA A 93 -4.19 -4.85 -1.13
CA ALA A 93 -3.68 -5.44 0.12
C ALA A 93 -4.32 -6.80 0.40
N PHE A 94 -5.64 -6.91 0.21
CA PHE A 94 -6.38 -8.17 0.40
C PHE A 94 -5.99 -9.23 -0.63
N LEU A 95 -5.81 -8.87 -1.90
CA LEU A 95 -5.36 -9.79 -2.94
C LEU A 95 -3.96 -10.35 -2.61
N PHE A 96 -3.03 -9.50 -2.18
CA PHE A 96 -1.70 -9.95 -1.75
C PHE A 96 -1.80 -10.87 -0.52
N PHE A 97 -2.67 -10.55 0.45
CA PHE A 97 -2.87 -11.37 1.64
C PHE A 97 -3.53 -12.72 1.30
N ALA A 98 -4.55 -12.72 0.44
CA ALA A 98 -5.28 -13.93 0.02
C ALA A 98 -4.42 -14.84 -0.87
N CYS A 99 -3.62 -14.25 -1.77
CA CYS A 99 -2.65 -15.00 -2.59
C CYS A 99 -1.59 -15.70 -1.72
N GLY A 100 -1.20 -15.08 -0.59
CA GLY A 100 -0.35 -15.71 0.42
C GLY A 100 -0.99 -16.89 1.15
N ARG A 101 -2.33 -16.90 1.33
CA ARG A 101 -3.03 -17.99 2.06
C ARG A 101 -3.28 -19.23 1.20
N LYS A 102 -3.54 -19.08 -0.10
CA LYS A 102 -3.74 -20.25 -0.99
C LYS A 102 -2.49 -21.13 -1.13
N LEU A 103 -1.31 -20.62 -0.77
CA LEU A 103 -0.10 -21.40 -0.84
C LEU A 103 0.08 -22.40 0.31
N LYS A 104 -0.70 -22.35 1.39
CA LYS A 104 -0.47 -23.28 2.52
C LYS A 104 -0.82 -24.75 2.21
N GLY A 105 -1.40 -25.05 1.05
CA GLY A 105 -1.61 -26.42 0.53
C GLY A 105 -0.65 -26.84 -0.60
N THR A 106 0.22 -25.95 -1.07
CA THR A 106 1.15 -26.19 -2.21
C THR A 106 2.50 -25.49 -1.99
N PHE A 107 2.85 -25.18 -0.74
CA PHE A 107 4.13 -24.54 -0.39
C PHE A 107 5.23 -25.57 -0.08
N ASP A 108 4.92 -26.87 -0.11
CA ASP A 108 5.96 -27.89 -0.05
C ASP A 108 6.86 -27.80 -1.30
N SER A 109 6.28 -27.63 -2.49
CA SER A 109 7.03 -27.67 -3.75
C SER A 109 7.78 -26.37 -4.10
N ALA A 110 7.29 -25.20 -3.69
CA ALA A 110 7.93 -23.91 -4.00
C ALA A 110 9.01 -23.52 -2.97
N THR A 111 8.95 -24.07 -1.75
CA THR A 111 9.99 -23.89 -0.72
C THR A 111 11.21 -24.74 -1.02
N GLU A 112 11.05 -25.87 -1.72
CA GLU A 112 12.17 -26.74 -2.08
C GLU A 112 13.12 -26.09 -3.10
N GLU A 113 12.64 -25.29 -4.07
CA GLU A 113 13.51 -24.55 -4.99
C GLU A 113 14.20 -23.35 -4.32
N GLU A 114 13.49 -22.57 -3.50
CA GLU A 114 14.08 -21.40 -2.82
C GLU A 114 15.01 -21.81 -1.65
N GLY A 115 14.69 -22.94 -1.00
CA GLY A 115 15.55 -23.62 -0.02
C GLY A 115 16.75 -24.33 -0.66
N ALA A 116 16.68 -24.74 -1.93
CA ALA A 116 17.82 -25.24 -2.69
C ALA A 116 18.77 -24.11 -3.13
N SER A 117 18.25 -22.93 -3.45
CA SER A 117 19.07 -21.76 -3.84
C SER A 117 19.78 -21.10 -2.65
N ASN A 118 19.22 -21.20 -1.43
CA ASN A 118 19.83 -20.67 -0.20
C ASN A 118 20.70 -21.68 0.56
N ARG A 119 21.06 -22.82 -0.05
CA ARG A 119 22.08 -23.69 0.55
C ARG A 119 23.43 -22.95 0.48
N PRO A 120 24.12 -22.67 1.61
CA PRO A 120 25.52 -22.29 1.52
C PRO A 120 26.24 -23.43 0.80
N VAL A 121 26.87 -23.10 -0.32
CA VAL A 121 27.57 -24.06 -1.17
C VAL A 121 28.72 -24.64 -0.35
N LEU A 122 28.47 -25.76 0.35
CA LEU A 122 29.48 -26.59 0.99
C LEU A 122 30.25 -27.37 -0.09
N LEU A 123 30.95 -26.66 -0.98
CA LEU A 123 31.86 -27.22 -1.98
C LEU A 123 33.27 -27.39 -1.38
N GLY A 124 33.36 -28.07 -0.24
CA GLY A 124 34.65 -28.12 0.48
C GLY A 124 34.83 -29.24 1.49
N ARG A 125 34.08 -30.35 1.42
CA ARG A 125 34.28 -31.41 2.44
C ARG A 125 34.00 -32.87 2.04
N SER A 126 34.18 -33.27 0.78
CA SER A 126 34.15 -34.70 0.42
C SER A 126 35.16 -35.13 -0.65
N SER A 127 36.25 -34.39 -0.84
CA SER A 127 37.49 -34.93 -1.41
C SER A 127 38.56 -34.85 -0.34
N PHE A 128 39.23 -35.98 -0.08
CA PHE A 128 40.19 -36.26 1.01
C PHE A 128 39.58 -36.65 2.36
N HIS A 129 39.30 -37.94 2.54
CA HIS A 129 40.25 -38.87 3.17
C HIS A 129 39.82 -40.33 3.00
#